data_AF-A0A1F2WGQ3-F1
#
_entry.id   AF-A0A1F2WGQ3-F1
#
_cell.length_a   1.000
_cell.length_b   1.000
_cell.length_c   1.000
_cell.angle_alpha   90.00
_cell.angle_beta   90.00
_cell.angle_gamma   90.00
#
_symmetry.space_group_name_H-M   'P 1'
#
loop_
_entity.id
_entity.type
_entity.pdbx_description
1 polymer ?
#
loop_
_entity_poly.entity_id
_entity_poly.type
_entity_poly.pdbx_seq_one_letter_code
_entity_poly.pdbx_strand_id
1 'polypeptide(L)'
;MQCPKCGAGNPEGSEYCSLCLEKLPTNKPDYNADTTGVPTRSGSYVAPGEWRGDAELLSPGVSSVVGRKMRMLYIKLAIYGVLALGLAVWLVLSLTLWCNPSPGKQAAKLIQALNSRDSSAFTQLVLPEAQIQGEALYKEIIVTLGSDGRFENVGFSVSQADNYTARASISGGNITSGIYGPIDLGQFQNLVLVLENQQGKWYINPRDSILVPY
;
A
#
# COMPACT_ATOMS: atom_id res chain seq x y z
N MET A 1 55.28 11.78 -4.31
CA MET A 1 56.44 10.86 -4.45
C MET A 1 55.91 9.45 -4.68
N GLN A 2 56.60 8.61 -5.45
CA GLN A 2 56.16 7.23 -5.73
C GLN A 2 56.90 6.24 -4.81
N CYS A 3 56.20 5.21 -4.35
CA CYS A 3 56.76 4.17 -3.49
C CYS A 3 57.86 3.39 -4.26
N PRO A 4 59.08 3.26 -3.73
CA PRO A 4 60.19 2.61 -4.45
C PRO A 4 59.99 1.09 -4.62
N LYS A 5 59.12 0.47 -3.82
CA LYS A 5 58.90 -0.99 -3.84
C LYS A 5 57.83 -1.44 -4.82
N CYS A 6 56.85 -0.58 -5.14
CA CYS A 6 55.69 -0.95 -5.96
C CYS A 6 55.25 0.11 -6.97
N GLY A 7 55.88 1.29 -6.99
CA GLY A 7 55.60 2.37 -7.95
C GLY A 7 54.29 3.14 -7.70
N ALA A 8 53.49 2.78 -6.70
CA ALA A 8 52.23 3.47 -6.40
C ALA A 8 52.48 4.90 -5.90
N GLY A 9 51.64 5.86 -6.33
CA GLY A 9 51.71 7.24 -5.89
C GLY A 9 51.32 7.39 -4.42
N ASN A 10 52.20 7.99 -3.61
CA ASN A 10 51.99 8.13 -2.18
C ASN A 10 51.36 9.51 -1.86
N PRO A 11 50.13 9.57 -1.31
CA PRO A 11 49.42 10.83 -1.10
C PRO A 11 49.88 11.60 0.15
N GLU A 12 50.63 10.99 1.08
CA GLU A 12 50.94 11.58 2.39
C GLU A 12 52.43 11.88 2.65
N GLY A 13 53.30 11.79 1.64
CA GLY A 13 54.72 12.13 1.79
C GLY A 13 55.56 11.16 2.63
N SER A 14 55.00 10.00 3.00
CA SER A 14 55.74 8.89 3.61
C SER A 14 56.61 8.15 2.58
N GLU A 15 57.69 7.51 3.02
CA GLU A 15 58.65 6.84 2.13
C GLU A 15 58.08 5.55 1.48
N TYR A 16 57.11 4.90 2.14
CA TYR A 16 56.44 3.68 1.66
C TYR A 16 54.92 3.82 1.69
N CYS A 17 54.21 3.14 0.78
CA CYS A 17 52.75 3.18 0.76
C CYS A 17 52.13 2.27 1.83
N SER A 18 50.91 2.60 2.26
CA SER A 18 50.16 1.89 3.30
C SER A 18 50.06 0.38 3.06
N LEU A 19 49.86 -0.04 1.81
CA LEU A 19 49.79 -1.45 1.41
C LEU A 19 51.13 -2.20 1.52
N CYS A 20 52.27 -1.51 1.42
CA CYS A 20 53.58 -2.12 1.62
C CYS A 20 53.97 -2.17 3.09
N LEU A 21 53.49 -1.22 3.90
CA LEU A 21 53.69 -1.18 5.34
C LEU A 21 53.01 -2.37 6.05
N GLU A 22 51.82 -2.78 5.60
CA GLU A 22 51.14 -3.97 6.13
C GLU A 22 51.85 -5.30 5.84
N LYS A 23 52.75 -5.34 4.86
CA LYS A 23 53.54 -6.54 4.50
C LYS A 23 54.95 -6.53 5.08
N LEU A 24 55.32 -5.51 5.85
CA LEU A 24 56.56 -5.58 6.63
C LEU A 24 56.32 -6.58 7.77
N PRO A 25 57.10 -7.68 7.86
CA PRO A 25 57.02 -8.56 9.02
C PRO A 25 57.34 -7.71 10.24
N THR A 26 56.37 -7.57 11.14
CA THR A 26 56.58 -7.05 12.49
C THR A 26 57.71 -7.86 13.09
N ASN A 27 58.87 -7.22 13.26
CA ASN A 27 60.02 -7.75 13.99
C ASN A 27 59.54 -8.25 15.35
N LYS A 28 59.29 -9.56 15.46
CA LYS A 28 59.42 -10.26 16.73
C LYS A 28 60.92 -10.24 17.04
N PRO A 29 61.36 -9.73 18.19
CA PRO A 29 62.75 -9.92 18.57
C PRO A 29 62.99 -11.42 18.80
N ASP A 30 63.83 -12.01 17.93
CA ASP A 30 64.55 -13.24 18.25
C ASP A 30 65.42 -12.96 19.48
N TYR A 31 65.21 -13.71 20.56
CA TYR A 31 66.24 -13.88 21.57
C TYR A 31 66.64 -15.35 21.58
N ASN A 32 67.78 -15.61 20.96
CA ASN A 32 68.47 -16.89 20.93
C ASN A 32 68.96 -17.30 22.33
N ALA A 33 69.25 -18.59 22.41
CA ALA A 33 69.63 -19.39 23.57
C ALA A 33 70.85 -18.92 24.38
N ASP A 34 70.98 -19.59 25.54
CA ASP A 34 72.10 -19.67 26.49
C ASP A 34 72.25 -18.55 27.53
N THR A 35 71.76 -18.80 28.76
CA THR A 35 72.59 -19.16 29.93
C THR A 35 71.78 -19.21 31.24
N THR A 36 71.89 -20.34 31.95
CA THR A 36 71.86 -20.51 33.42
C THR A 36 70.69 -19.94 34.26
N GLY A 37 69.88 -20.86 34.79
CA GLY A 37 69.50 -20.86 36.22
C GLY A 37 68.07 -20.45 36.59
N VAL A 38 67.46 -21.29 37.44
CA VAL A 38 66.37 -20.98 38.41
C VAL A 38 64.93 -21.29 37.92
N PRO A 39 64.09 -21.92 38.78
CA PRO A 39 63.24 -23.03 38.37
C PRO A 39 61.81 -22.65 37.97
N THR A 40 61.21 -23.60 37.26
CA THR A 40 59.80 -23.79 36.96
C THR A 40 58.89 -23.42 38.14
N ARG A 41 58.29 -22.22 38.08
CA ARG A 41 57.07 -21.90 38.82
C ARG A 41 55.89 -22.48 38.06
N SER A 42 55.16 -23.37 38.72
CA SER A 42 53.88 -23.93 38.31
C SER A 42 52.87 -22.81 38.00
N GLY A 43 52.78 -22.41 36.74
CA GLY A 43 51.64 -21.67 36.21
C GLY A 43 50.60 -22.68 35.74
N SER A 44 49.42 -22.69 36.35
CA SER A 44 48.27 -23.43 35.85
C SER A 44 48.05 -23.09 34.37
N TYR A 45 47.94 -24.10 33.52
CA TYR A 45 47.49 -23.90 32.15
C TYR A 45 46.04 -23.38 32.19
N VAL A 46 45.89 -22.07 32.02
CA VAL A 46 44.57 -21.42 31.91
C VAL A 46 44.11 -21.57 30.46
N ALA A 47 42.97 -22.24 30.26
CA ALA A 47 42.42 -22.48 28.95
C ALA A 47 42.09 -21.13 28.24
N PRO A 48 42.15 -21.06 26.89
CA PRO A 48 42.00 -19.81 26.12
C PRO A 48 40.64 -19.10 26.22
N GLY A 49 39.72 -19.61 27.05
CA GLY A 49 38.37 -19.07 27.25
C GLY A 49 38.30 -17.90 28.25
N GLU A 50 39.23 -17.80 29.21
CA GLU A 50 39.18 -16.74 30.24
C GLU A 50 39.61 -15.37 29.72
N TRP A 51 40.36 -15.31 28.60
CA TRP A 51 40.73 -14.04 27.95
C TRP A 51 39.59 -13.40 27.15
N ARG A 52 38.44 -14.08 26.99
CA ARG A 52 37.28 -13.48 26.31
C ARG A 52 36.40 -12.63 27.23
N GLY A 53 36.53 -12.78 28.55
CA GLY A 53 35.79 -11.94 29.51
C GLY A 53 36.29 -10.48 29.53
N ASP A 54 37.58 -10.26 29.28
CA ASP A 54 38.18 -8.91 29.34
C ASP A 54 38.13 -8.18 27.99
N ALA A 55 37.84 -8.87 26.89
CA ALA A 55 37.68 -8.25 25.58
C ALA A 55 36.36 -7.46 25.45
N GLU A 56 35.33 -7.80 26.24
CA GLU A 56 34.08 -7.02 26.31
C GLU A 56 34.25 -5.75 27.17
N LEU A 57 35.19 -5.74 28.12
CA LEU A 57 35.51 -4.59 28.98
C LEU A 57 36.33 -3.48 28.29
N LEU A 58 36.98 -3.79 27.16
CA LEU A 58 37.83 -2.86 26.40
C LEU A 58 37.23 -2.48 25.04
N SER A 59 35.89 -2.48 24.92
CA SER A 59 35.28 -1.75 23.81
C SER A 59 35.63 -0.26 23.99
N PRO A 60 36.33 0.38 23.04
CA PRO A 60 36.63 1.80 23.17
C PRO A 60 35.30 2.54 23.29
N GLY A 61 35.08 3.19 24.43
CA GLY A 61 33.85 3.92 24.72
C GLY A 61 33.51 4.81 23.53
N VAL A 62 32.30 4.65 22.99
CA VAL A 62 31.85 5.37 21.79
C VAL A 62 32.10 6.85 22.03
N SER A 63 33.04 7.45 21.30
CA SER A 63 33.45 8.83 21.57
C SER A 63 32.22 9.73 21.55
N SER A 64 32.19 10.76 22.41
CA SER A 64 31.07 11.71 22.48
C SER A 64 30.73 12.32 21.10
N VAL A 65 31.72 12.41 20.22
CA VAL A 65 31.61 12.84 18.82
C VAL A 65 30.84 11.82 17.96
N VAL A 66 31.12 10.52 18.10
CA VAL A 66 30.40 9.44 17.42
C VAL A 66 28.98 9.32 17.95
N GLY A 67 28.78 9.44 19.28
CA GLY A 67 27.44 9.48 19.89
C GLY A 67 26.59 10.65 19.38
N ARG A 68 27.17 11.84 19.22
CA ARG A 68 26.49 13.03 18.68
C ARG A 68 26.13 12.86 17.20
N LYS A 69 27.03 12.26 16.39
CA LYS A 69 26.75 11.92 14.99
C LYS A 69 25.67 10.85 14.85
N MET A 70 25.72 9.78 15.63
CA MET A 70 24.67 8.75 15.64
C MET A 70 23.33 9.35 16.06
N ARG A 71 23.28 10.19 17.10
CA ARG A 71 22.04 10.86 17.51
C ARG A 71 21.46 11.75 16.41
N MET A 72 22.28 12.50 15.69
CA MET A 72 21.81 13.24 14.52
C MET A 72 21.30 12.32 13.39
N LEU A 73 21.95 11.18 13.18
CA LEU A 73 21.56 10.22 12.16
C LEU A 73 20.22 9.56 12.52
N TYR A 74 20.01 9.17 13.77
CA TYR A 74 18.74 8.70 14.28
C TYR A 74 17.62 9.75 14.17
N ILE A 75 17.90 11.02 14.47
CA ILE A 75 16.93 12.10 14.30
C ILE A 75 16.57 12.29 12.83
N LYS A 76 17.55 12.30 11.92
CA LYS A 76 17.29 12.37 10.48
C LYS A 76 16.43 11.20 10.02
N LEU A 77 16.76 9.99 10.46
CA LEU A 77 16.03 8.77 10.10
C LEU A 77 14.59 8.79 10.65
N ALA A 78 14.39 9.32 11.87
CA ALA A 78 13.06 9.55 12.43
C ALA A 78 12.25 10.59 11.61
N ILE A 79 12.87 11.69 11.18
CA ILE A 79 12.23 12.70 10.31
C ILE A 79 11.82 12.08 8.97
N TYR A 80 12.72 11.33 8.33
CA TYR A 80 12.41 10.61 7.09
C TYR A 80 11.30 9.57 7.30
N GLY A 81 11.29 8.86 8.43
CA GLY A 81 10.22 7.92 8.79
C GLY A 81 8.87 8.60 8.95
N VAL A 82 8.80 9.75 9.64
CA VAL A 82 7.57 10.53 9.80
C VAL A 82 7.07 11.07 8.45
N LEU A 83 7.97 11.57 7.60
CA LEU A 83 7.63 12.01 6.25
C LEU A 83 7.06 10.86 5.40
N ALA A 84 7.69 9.69 5.43
CA ALA A 84 7.23 8.51 4.71
C ALA A 84 5.85 8.04 5.20
N LEU A 85 5.61 8.02 6.52
CA LEU A 85 4.30 7.71 7.10
C LEU A 85 3.24 8.73 6.69
N GLY A 86 3.56 10.02 6.72
CA GLY A 86 2.66 11.08 6.26
C GLY A 86 2.27 10.90 4.80
N LEU A 87 3.24 10.58 3.93
CA LEU A 87 3.01 10.29 2.52
C LEU A 87 2.13 9.06 2.30
N ALA A 88 2.36 7.99 3.07
CA ALA A 88 1.53 6.79 3.02
C ALA A 88 0.08 7.08 3.44
N VAL A 89 -0.12 7.76 4.56
CA VAL A 89 -1.46 8.15 5.04
C VAL A 89 -2.16 9.05 4.02
N TRP A 90 -1.45 10.02 3.45
CA TRP A 90 -1.98 10.89 2.41
C TRP A 90 -2.41 10.11 1.16
N LEU A 91 -1.60 9.14 0.72
CA LEU A 91 -1.95 8.26 -0.41
C LEU A 91 -3.19 7.41 -0.11
N VAL A 92 -3.28 6.82 1.08
CA VAL A 92 -4.46 6.04 1.49
C VAL A 92 -5.71 6.91 1.50
N LEU A 93 -5.65 8.09 2.11
CA LEU A 93 -6.79 9.03 2.15
C LEU A 93 -7.19 9.51 0.75
N SER A 94 -6.21 9.77 -0.11
CA SER A 94 -6.48 10.17 -1.49
C SER A 94 -7.15 9.03 -2.27
N LEU A 95 -6.69 7.79 -2.10
CA LEU A 95 -7.32 6.64 -2.74
C LEU A 95 -8.74 6.39 -2.21
N THR A 96 -8.97 6.47 -0.90
CA THR A 96 -10.31 6.21 -0.33
C THR A 96 -11.34 7.27 -0.71
N LEU A 97 -10.96 8.55 -0.76
CA LEU A 97 -11.86 9.63 -1.17
C LEU A 97 -12.19 9.59 -2.67
N TRP A 98 -11.23 9.23 -3.53
CA TRP A 98 -11.40 9.33 -4.98
C TRP A 98 -11.86 8.02 -5.64
N CYS A 99 -11.63 6.85 -5.03
CA CYS A 99 -12.08 5.57 -5.58
C CYS A 99 -13.56 5.26 -5.30
N ASN A 100 -14.27 6.06 -4.52
CA ASN A 100 -15.69 5.84 -4.29
C ASN A 100 -16.49 6.19 -5.56
N PRO A 101 -17.14 5.22 -6.23
CA PRO A 101 -17.89 5.50 -7.44
C PRO A 101 -19.00 6.52 -7.15
N SER A 102 -19.04 7.58 -7.95
CA SER A 102 -20.14 8.56 -7.92
C SER A 102 -21.50 7.84 -8.08
N PRO A 103 -22.61 8.37 -7.53
CA PRO A 103 -23.92 7.74 -7.62
C PRO A 103 -24.34 7.38 -9.05
N GLY A 104 -24.04 8.24 -10.04
CA GLY A 104 -24.32 7.95 -11.45
C GLY A 104 -23.53 6.77 -12.03
N LYS A 105 -22.27 6.59 -11.60
CA LYS A 105 -21.47 5.39 -11.95
C LYS A 105 -22.04 4.14 -11.29
N GLN A 106 -22.56 4.26 -10.08
CA GLN A 106 -23.20 3.15 -9.37
C GLN A 106 -24.51 2.73 -10.05
N ALA A 107 -25.32 3.70 -10.47
CA ALA A 107 -26.51 3.46 -11.30
C ALA A 107 -26.14 2.77 -12.64
N ALA A 108 -25.09 3.24 -13.33
CA ALA A 108 -24.61 2.61 -14.56
C ALA A 108 -24.15 1.16 -14.34
N LYS A 109 -23.48 0.85 -13.23
CA LYS A 109 -23.12 -0.53 -12.85
C LYS A 109 -24.34 -1.41 -12.62
N LEU A 110 -25.42 -0.86 -12.05
CA LEU A 110 -26.67 -1.60 -11.90
C LEU A 110 -27.30 -1.93 -13.27
N ILE A 111 -27.33 -0.97 -14.20
CA ILE A 111 -27.79 -1.23 -15.57
C ILE A 111 -26.93 -2.29 -16.26
N GLN A 112 -25.61 -2.24 -16.05
CA GLN A 112 -24.71 -3.26 -16.57
C GLN A 112 -25.03 -4.66 -16.01
N ALA A 113 -25.29 -4.78 -14.71
CA ALA A 113 -25.68 -6.04 -14.07
C ALA A 113 -27.02 -6.57 -14.60
N LEU A 114 -27.98 -5.69 -14.89
CA LEU A 114 -29.26 -6.05 -15.53
C LEU A 114 -29.03 -6.55 -16.96
N ASN A 115 -28.22 -5.86 -17.75
CA ASN A 115 -27.90 -6.25 -19.13
C ASN A 115 -27.13 -7.57 -19.20
N SER A 116 -26.25 -7.84 -18.23
CA SER A 116 -25.55 -9.13 -18.13
C SER A 116 -26.40 -10.24 -17.49
N ARG A 117 -27.61 -9.92 -17.01
CA ARG A 117 -28.50 -10.84 -16.28
C ARG A 117 -27.82 -11.52 -15.10
N ASP A 118 -26.93 -10.79 -14.43
CA ASP A 118 -26.21 -11.27 -13.25
C ASP A 118 -26.94 -10.78 -11.99
N SER A 119 -27.76 -11.68 -11.43
CA SER A 119 -28.51 -11.39 -10.22
C SER A 119 -27.61 -11.14 -9.01
N SER A 120 -26.43 -11.78 -8.94
CA SER A 120 -25.51 -11.60 -7.82
C SER A 120 -24.84 -10.24 -7.88
N ALA A 121 -24.37 -9.84 -9.07
CA ALA A 121 -23.82 -8.50 -9.26
C ALA A 121 -24.86 -7.41 -8.97
N PHE A 122 -26.12 -7.64 -9.32
CA PHE A 122 -27.22 -6.71 -9.00
C PHE A 122 -27.43 -6.58 -7.49
N THR A 123 -27.62 -7.70 -6.77
CA THR A 123 -27.94 -7.67 -5.33
C THR A 123 -26.81 -7.13 -4.47
N GLN A 124 -25.55 -7.26 -4.92
CA GLN A 124 -24.40 -6.63 -4.25
C GLN A 124 -24.38 -5.09 -4.30
N LEU A 125 -25.12 -4.49 -5.23
CA LEU A 125 -25.26 -3.03 -5.35
C LEU A 125 -26.43 -2.49 -4.51
N VAL A 126 -27.30 -3.38 -4.03
CA VAL A 126 -28.46 -3.06 -3.19
C VAL A 126 -28.06 -2.98 -1.72
N LEU A 127 -28.81 -2.22 -0.93
CA LEU A 127 -28.65 -2.17 0.53
C LEU A 127 -28.67 -3.58 1.14
N PRO A 128 -27.74 -3.93 2.05
CA PRO A 128 -27.68 -5.27 2.67
C PRO A 128 -28.97 -5.67 3.38
N GLU A 129 -29.63 -4.71 4.03
CA GLU A 129 -30.90 -4.90 4.74
C GLU A 129 -32.12 -5.01 3.80
N ALA A 130 -31.97 -4.65 2.53
CA ALA A 130 -33.02 -4.66 1.52
C ALA A 130 -32.78 -5.68 0.40
N GLN A 131 -31.93 -6.69 0.61
CA GLN A 131 -31.58 -7.69 -0.40
C GLN A 131 -32.80 -8.44 -0.96
N ILE A 132 -33.74 -8.82 -0.11
CA ILE A 132 -34.97 -9.53 -0.52
C ILE A 132 -35.80 -8.67 -1.48
N GLN A 133 -35.95 -7.38 -1.17
CA GLN A 133 -36.65 -6.44 -2.06
C GLN A 133 -35.85 -6.19 -3.34
N GLY A 134 -34.52 -6.16 -3.26
CA GLY A 134 -33.64 -6.08 -4.43
C GLY A 134 -33.80 -7.26 -5.38
N GLU A 135 -33.89 -8.48 -4.87
CA GLU A 135 -34.15 -9.67 -5.68
C GLU A 135 -35.53 -9.65 -6.34
N ALA A 136 -36.55 -9.15 -5.63
CA ALA A 136 -37.89 -8.98 -6.19
C ALA A 136 -37.89 -7.96 -7.34
N LEU A 137 -37.26 -6.80 -7.13
CA LEU A 137 -37.10 -5.76 -8.15
C LEU A 137 -36.32 -6.29 -9.37
N TYR A 138 -35.24 -7.05 -9.14
CA TYR A 138 -34.49 -7.69 -10.22
C TYR A 138 -35.37 -8.61 -11.07
N LYS A 139 -36.16 -9.47 -10.42
CA LYS A 139 -37.08 -10.38 -11.13
C LYS A 139 -38.11 -9.61 -11.94
N GLU A 140 -38.69 -8.56 -11.37
CA GLU A 140 -39.68 -7.71 -12.05
C GLU A 140 -39.10 -7.05 -13.31
N ILE A 141 -37.88 -6.49 -13.22
CA ILE A 141 -37.20 -5.86 -14.35
C ILE A 141 -36.87 -6.89 -15.44
N ILE A 142 -36.32 -8.04 -15.06
CA ILE A 142 -35.94 -9.09 -16.02
C ILE A 142 -37.16 -9.67 -16.73
N VAL A 143 -38.30 -9.81 -16.02
CA VAL A 143 -39.57 -10.17 -16.64
C VAL A 143 -39.96 -9.12 -17.67
N THR A 144 -39.94 -7.83 -17.30
CA THR A 144 -40.29 -6.73 -18.22
C THR A 144 -39.40 -6.68 -19.46
N LEU A 145 -38.09 -6.92 -19.31
CA LEU A 145 -37.14 -7.00 -20.42
C LEU A 145 -37.33 -8.25 -21.31
N GLY A 146 -37.98 -9.31 -20.83
CA GLY A 146 -38.10 -10.56 -21.59
C GLY A 146 -36.75 -11.28 -21.76
N SER A 147 -36.60 -12.14 -22.77
CA SER A 147 -35.37 -12.94 -23.03
C SER A 147 -34.21 -12.12 -23.60
N ASP A 148 -34.53 -11.17 -24.47
CA ASP A 148 -33.54 -10.47 -25.31
C ASP A 148 -33.40 -8.99 -24.95
N GLY A 149 -34.24 -8.49 -24.04
CA GLY A 149 -34.26 -7.08 -23.69
C GLY A 149 -33.03 -6.61 -22.97
N ARG A 150 -32.57 -5.43 -23.38
CA ARG A 150 -31.41 -4.74 -22.83
C ARG A 150 -31.63 -3.24 -22.85
N PHE A 151 -31.08 -2.61 -21.82
CA PHE A 151 -30.94 -1.16 -21.72
C PHE A 151 -29.77 -0.69 -22.59
N GLU A 152 -30.02 0.27 -23.47
CA GLU A 152 -29.00 0.91 -24.31
C GLU A 152 -28.99 2.42 -24.13
N ASN A 153 -27.79 3.01 -24.20
CA ASN A 153 -27.57 4.45 -24.13
C ASN A 153 -28.25 5.15 -22.94
N VAL A 154 -28.34 4.47 -21.79
CA VAL A 154 -28.99 5.01 -20.59
C VAL A 154 -28.17 6.14 -20.00
N GLY A 155 -28.77 7.33 -19.99
CA GLY A 155 -28.24 8.52 -19.32
C GLY A 155 -28.85 8.68 -17.93
N PHE A 156 -28.05 9.16 -16.98
CA PHE A 156 -28.51 9.50 -15.64
C PHE A 156 -28.25 10.98 -15.34
N SER A 157 -29.26 11.66 -14.82
CA SER A 157 -29.14 12.94 -14.14
C SER A 157 -29.18 12.70 -12.63
N VAL A 158 -28.14 13.14 -11.92
CA VAL A 158 -28.00 12.88 -10.48
C VAL A 158 -28.29 14.17 -9.71
N SER A 159 -29.27 14.12 -8.81
CA SER A 159 -29.49 15.14 -7.79
C SER A 159 -29.15 14.58 -6.42
N GLN A 160 -28.21 15.22 -5.72
CA GLN A 160 -27.88 14.87 -4.33
C GLN A 160 -28.71 15.74 -3.41
N ALA A 161 -29.51 15.11 -2.53
CA ALA A 161 -30.26 15.83 -1.53
C ALA A 161 -29.37 16.18 -0.32
N ASP A 162 -28.45 15.28 0.04
CA ASP A 162 -27.47 15.43 1.10
C ASP A 162 -26.25 14.50 0.87
N ASN A 163 -25.38 14.39 1.87
CA ASN A 163 -24.20 13.50 1.82
C ASN A 163 -24.55 12.01 1.87
N TYR A 164 -25.79 11.67 2.23
CA TYR A 164 -26.22 10.30 2.50
C TYR A 164 -27.19 9.77 1.45
N THR A 165 -27.84 10.63 0.69
CA THR A 165 -28.90 10.27 -0.24
C THR A 165 -28.74 11.00 -1.56
N ALA A 166 -28.86 10.23 -2.64
CA ALA A 166 -28.80 10.73 -4.01
C ALA A 166 -29.94 10.12 -4.82
N ARG A 167 -30.50 10.89 -5.74
CA ARG A 167 -31.45 10.39 -6.74
C ARG A 167 -30.79 10.45 -8.10
N ALA A 168 -30.72 9.30 -8.77
CA ALA A 168 -30.29 9.21 -10.15
C ALA A 168 -31.53 8.98 -11.02
N SER A 169 -32.04 10.06 -11.62
CA SER A 169 -33.15 10.02 -12.57
C SER A 169 -32.62 9.62 -13.94
N ILE A 170 -33.34 8.74 -14.64
CA ILE A 170 -33.00 8.41 -16.03
C ILE A 170 -33.32 9.62 -16.90
N SER A 171 -32.33 10.12 -17.64
CA SER A 171 -32.46 11.29 -18.52
C SER A 171 -32.68 10.92 -19.98
N GLY A 172 -32.50 9.65 -20.34
CA GLY A 172 -32.68 9.12 -21.69
C GLY A 172 -32.12 7.71 -21.83
N GLY A 173 -32.31 7.11 -23.00
CA GLY A 173 -31.90 5.74 -23.30
C GLY A 173 -33.08 4.89 -23.74
N ASN A 174 -32.82 3.68 -24.22
CA ASN A 174 -33.82 2.83 -24.83
C ASN A 174 -33.76 1.42 -24.26
N ILE A 175 -34.90 0.74 -24.18
CA ILE A 175 -34.96 -0.72 -24.07
C ILE A 175 -35.13 -1.26 -25.48
N THR A 176 -34.19 -2.09 -25.95
CA THR A 176 -34.14 -2.58 -27.34
C THR A 176 -35.22 -3.59 -27.69
N SER A 177 -35.55 -4.45 -26.73
CA SER A 177 -36.66 -5.38 -26.80
C SER A 177 -37.19 -5.58 -25.38
N GLY A 178 -38.49 -5.75 -25.26
CA GLY A 178 -39.17 -5.95 -23.98
C GLY A 178 -40.49 -6.64 -24.24
N ILE A 179 -41.21 -7.01 -23.19
CA ILE A 179 -42.56 -7.59 -23.33
C ILE A 179 -43.45 -6.67 -24.20
N TYR A 180 -43.26 -5.36 -24.11
CA TYR A 180 -44.05 -4.35 -24.82
C TYR A 180 -43.38 -3.80 -26.08
N GLY A 181 -42.28 -4.42 -26.54
CA GLY A 181 -41.47 -3.90 -27.65
C GLY A 181 -40.42 -2.87 -27.20
N PRO A 182 -39.82 -2.12 -28.14
CA PRO A 182 -38.82 -1.11 -27.82
C PRO A 182 -39.44 0.08 -27.07
N ILE A 183 -38.82 0.49 -25.96
CA ILE A 183 -39.31 1.56 -25.09
C ILE A 183 -38.26 2.67 -25.03
N ASP A 184 -38.66 3.91 -25.33
CA ASP A 184 -37.83 5.10 -25.12
C ASP A 184 -37.99 5.58 -23.67
N LEU A 185 -36.92 5.46 -22.88
CA LEU A 185 -36.90 5.83 -21.47
C LEU A 185 -36.93 7.34 -21.27
N GLY A 186 -36.56 8.15 -22.27
CA GLY A 186 -36.60 9.60 -22.19
C GLY A 186 -38.01 10.17 -22.03
N GLN A 187 -39.05 9.38 -22.34
CA GLN A 187 -40.45 9.76 -22.17
C GLN A 187 -40.96 9.55 -20.74
N PHE A 188 -40.24 8.79 -19.91
CA PHE A 188 -40.67 8.41 -18.57
C PHE A 188 -39.92 9.25 -17.52
N GLN A 189 -40.62 10.21 -16.92
CA GLN A 189 -40.03 11.08 -15.89
C GLN A 189 -40.00 10.45 -14.48
N ASN A 190 -40.66 9.31 -14.29
CA ASN A 190 -40.77 8.61 -13.01
C ASN A 190 -39.67 7.58 -12.77
N LEU A 191 -38.80 7.32 -13.75
CA LEU A 191 -37.70 6.37 -13.63
C LEU A 191 -36.57 6.97 -12.79
N VAL A 192 -36.43 6.47 -11.57
CA VAL A 192 -35.49 7.00 -10.57
C VAL A 192 -34.85 5.88 -9.77
N LEU A 193 -33.54 5.97 -9.60
CA LEU A 193 -32.79 5.17 -8.65
C LEU A 193 -32.51 6.01 -7.41
N VAL A 194 -32.95 5.54 -6.25
CA VAL A 194 -32.61 6.14 -4.96
C VAL A 194 -31.37 5.43 -4.42
N LEU A 195 -30.33 6.20 -4.18
CA LEU A 195 -29.07 5.71 -3.65
C LEU A 195 -28.83 6.25 -2.24
N GLU A 196 -28.31 5.38 -1.39
CA GLU A 196 -27.94 5.68 0.00
C GLU A 196 -26.46 5.40 0.23
N ASN A 197 -25.77 6.31 0.90
CA ASN A 197 -24.37 6.16 1.26
C ASN A 197 -24.26 5.57 2.66
N GLN A 198 -23.83 4.31 2.73
CA GLN A 198 -23.49 3.66 3.99
C GLN A 198 -21.96 3.50 4.06
N GLN A 199 -21.35 4.12 5.07
CA GLN A 199 -19.92 4.01 5.37
C GLN A 199 -18.99 4.42 4.20
N GLY A 200 -19.41 5.40 3.39
CA GLY A 200 -18.61 5.83 2.24
C GLY A 200 -18.75 4.92 1.03
N LYS A 201 -19.83 4.13 0.91
CA LYS A 201 -20.19 3.39 -0.31
C LYS A 201 -21.65 3.62 -0.64
N TRP A 202 -21.93 3.86 -1.92
CA TRP A 202 -23.28 4.04 -2.43
C TRP A 202 -23.94 2.69 -2.69
N TYR A 203 -25.12 2.52 -2.10
CA TYR A 203 -26.01 1.39 -2.29
C TYR A 203 -27.33 1.87 -2.87
N ILE A 204 -28.06 0.98 -3.51
CA ILE A 204 -29.35 1.30 -4.11
C ILE A 204 -30.44 0.85 -3.15
N ASN A 205 -31.36 1.76 -2.82
CA ASN A 205 -32.54 1.44 -2.05
C ASN A 205 -33.63 0.96 -3.03
N PRO A 206 -33.98 -0.35 -3.02
CA PRO A 206 -34.89 -0.92 -3.99
C PRO A 206 -36.36 -0.58 -3.70
N ARG A 207 -36.68 -0.10 -2.49
CA ARG A 207 -38.07 0.24 -2.11
C ARG A 207 -38.53 1.53 -2.75
N ASP A 208 -37.62 2.50 -2.84
CA ASP A 208 -37.91 3.84 -3.36
C ASP A 208 -37.43 4.02 -4.81
N SER A 209 -36.80 2.99 -5.38
CA SER A 209 -36.32 2.99 -6.77
C SER A 209 -37.38 2.45 -7.73
N ILE A 210 -37.56 3.13 -8.86
CA ILE A 210 -38.49 2.77 -9.92
C ILE A 210 -37.68 2.67 -11.22
N LEU A 211 -37.58 1.45 -11.76
CA LEU A 211 -36.86 1.15 -13.00
C LEU A 211 -37.75 0.52 -14.08
N VAL A 212 -38.97 0.13 -13.73
CA VAL A 212 -39.95 -0.43 -14.64
C VAL A 212 -40.83 0.70 -15.16
N PRO A 213 -40.84 0.98 -16.48
CA PRO A 213 -41.79 1.92 -17.06
C PRO A 213 -43.19 1.28 -17.03
N TYR A 214 -44.10 1.91 -16.28
CA TYR A 214 -45.53 1.58 -16.21
C TYR A 214 -46.34 2.55 -17.06
#